data_AF-U3TCI6-F1
#
_entry.id   AF-U3TCI6-F1
#
_cell.length_a   1.000
_cell.length_b   1.000
_cell.length_c   1.000
_cell.angle_alpha   90.00
_cell.angle_beta   90.00
_cell.angle_gamma   90.00
#
_symmetry.space_group_name_H-M   'P 1'
#
loop_
_entity.id
_entity.type
_entity.pdbx_description
1 polymer ?
#
loop_
_entity_poly.entity_id
_entity_poly.type
_entity_poly.pdbx_seq_one_letter_code
_entity_poly.pdbx_strand_id
1 'polypeptide(L)'
;MEKCVGVADTTFARVDMGGVALEVLRRRLPGYRIVRHTVPGIKDLPGAARRLLAMGCEGVITLGWVGRREADKLSYLAASVGLIMVEVLTGKIVIDVTVHEDEAEDPEELAAIAVDRARKHAENLAALLREGPEALVKQAGLGLRQGYPDVGPIK
;
A
#
# COMPACT_ATOMS: atom_id res chain seq x y z
N MET A 1 -2.24 16.82 18.62
CA MET A 1 -2.96 15.69 17.99
C MET A 1 -1.98 14.55 17.84
N GLU A 2 -2.35 13.34 18.24
CA GLU A 2 -1.48 12.16 18.11
C GLU A 2 -1.34 11.81 16.62
N LYS A 3 -0.10 11.69 16.12
CA LYS A 3 0.18 11.34 14.73
C LYS A 3 -0.33 9.93 14.44
N CYS A 4 -1.03 9.73 13.32
CA CYS A 4 -1.60 8.42 12.99
C CYS A 4 -1.26 7.98 11.56
N VAL A 5 -1.01 6.68 11.39
CA VAL A 5 -0.94 6.02 10.08
C VAL A 5 -1.89 4.81 10.06
N GLY A 6 -2.61 4.66 8.95
CA GLY A 6 -3.55 3.55 8.75
C GLY A 6 -2.94 2.42 7.92
N VAL A 7 -3.31 1.19 8.25
CA VAL A 7 -3.01 -0.02 7.46
C VAL A 7 -4.34 -0.71 7.17
N ALA A 8 -4.73 -0.81 5.90
CA ALA A 8 -5.91 -1.57 5.51
C ALA A 8 -5.50 -2.77 4.67
N ASP A 9 -5.97 -3.96 5.01
CA ASP A 9 -5.67 -5.19 4.31
C ASP A 9 -6.92 -6.05 4.15
N THR A 10 -6.77 -7.20 3.48
CA THR A 10 -7.92 -8.03 3.11
C THR A 10 -7.80 -9.46 3.61
N THR A 11 -8.94 -10.08 3.95
CA THR A 11 -8.99 -11.54 4.18
C THR A 11 -8.85 -12.33 2.87
N PHE A 12 -9.10 -11.69 1.72
CA PHE A 12 -8.92 -12.31 0.40
C PHE A 12 -7.45 -12.52 0.03
N ALA A 13 -6.55 -11.69 0.57
CA ALA A 13 -5.12 -11.82 0.31
C ALA A 13 -4.55 -13.14 0.84
N ARG A 14 -3.64 -13.73 0.05
CA ARG A 14 -2.99 -15.00 0.39
C ARG A 14 -1.66 -14.84 1.13
N VAL A 15 -1.28 -13.60 1.43
CA VAL A 15 -0.06 -13.22 2.16
C VAL A 15 -0.41 -12.13 3.16
N ASP A 16 0.05 -12.25 4.42
CA ASP A 16 -0.14 -11.22 5.46
C ASP A 16 0.79 -10.02 5.22
N MET A 17 0.50 -9.26 4.16
CA MET A 17 1.19 -8.01 3.86
C MET A 17 0.94 -6.95 4.94
N GLY A 18 -0.18 -7.04 5.68
CA GLY A 18 -0.50 -6.15 6.79
C GLY A 18 0.50 -6.28 7.92
N GLY A 19 0.86 -7.51 8.29
CA GLY A 19 1.93 -7.79 9.25
C GLY A 19 3.27 -7.19 8.83
N VAL A 20 3.64 -7.32 7.55
CA VAL A 20 4.87 -6.75 6.99
C VAL A 20 4.87 -5.23 7.07
N ALA A 21 3.78 -4.58 6.67
CA ALA A 21 3.65 -3.12 6.75
C ALA A 21 3.71 -2.63 8.20
N LEU A 22 3.07 -3.34 9.14
CA LEU A 22 3.12 -3.01 10.56
C LEU A 22 4.55 -3.05 11.13
N GLU A 23 5.34 -4.07 10.78
CA GLU A 23 6.74 -4.19 11.19
C GLU A 23 7.55 -2.94 10.79
N VAL A 24 7.44 -2.56 9.51
CA VAL A 24 8.14 -1.39 8.95
C VAL A 24 7.68 -0.10 9.59
N LEU A 25 6.36 0.14 9.64
CA LEU A 25 5.81 1.39 10.14
C LEU A 25 6.13 1.60 11.62
N ARG A 26 6.08 0.55 12.45
CA ARG A 26 6.49 0.64 13.87
C ARG A 26 7.94 1.08 14.02
N ARG A 27 8.84 0.57 13.18
CA ARG A 27 10.26 0.92 13.19
C ARG A 27 10.52 2.34 12.69
N ARG A 28 9.83 2.75 11.62
CA ARG A 28 10.13 3.98 10.88
C ARG A 28 9.39 5.21 11.41
N LEU A 29 8.25 5.00 12.06
CA LEU A 29 7.38 6.04 12.63
C LEU A 29 7.23 5.88 14.15
N PRO A 30 8.33 5.99 14.94
CA PRO A 30 8.23 5.93 16.39
C PRO A 30 7.31 7.05 16.89
N GLY A 31 6.36 6.70 17.76
CA GLY A 31 5.37 7.65 18.31
C GLY A 31 4.16 7.91 17.43
N TYR A 32 4.05 7.28 16.25
CA TYR A 32 2.77 7.25 15.52
C TYR A 32 1.85 6.17 16.11
N ARG A 33 0.58 6.52 16.28
CA ARG A 33 -0.49 5.54 16.46
C ARG A 33 -0.72 4.81 15.13
N ILE A 34 -0.65 3.49 15.16
CA ILE A 34 -0.89 2.67 13.97
C ILE A 34 -2.24 1.98 14.10
N VAL A 35 -3.12 2.17 13.13
CA VAL A 35 -4.46 1.58 13.13
C VAL A 35 -4.57 0.60 11.97
N ARG A 36 -4.74 -0.69 12.29
CA ARG A 36 -5.02 -1.73 11.30
C ARG A 36 -6.53 -1.91 11.13
N HIS A 37 -7.00 -2.02 9.89
CA HIS A 37 -8.40 -2.35 9.58
C HIS A 37 -8.47 -3.38 8.45
N THR A 38 -8.90 -4.60 8.77
CA THR A 38 -9.04 -5.68 7.79
C THR A 38 -10.46 -5.73 7.23
N VAL A 39 -10.57 -5.85 5.91
CA VAL A 39 -11.86 -5.96 5.18
C VAL A 39 -11.92 -7.23 4.33
N PRO A 40 -13.09 -7.62 3.79
CA PRO A 40 -13.19 -8.86 3.01
C PRO A 40 -12.29 -8.88 1.77
N GLY A 41 -12.32 -7.85 0.94
CA GLY A 41 -11.57 -7.80 -0.32
C GLY A 41 -11.29 -6.40 -0.84
N ILE A 42 -10.71 -6.32 -2.04
CA ILE A 42 -10.18 -5.07 -2.61
C ILE A 42 -11.25 -3.98 -2.80
N LYS A 43 -12.51 -4.36 -3.07
CA LYS A 43 -13.62 -3.42 -3.23
C LYS A 43 -13.97 -2.66 -1.95
N ASP A 44 -13.59 -3.20 -0.80
CA ASP A 44 -13.85 -2.60 0.51
C ASP A 44 -12.72 -1.67 0.97
N LEU A 45 -11.55 -1.72 0.33
CA LEU A 45 -10.36 -0.92 0.67
C LEU A 45 -10.60 0.59 0.56
N PRO A 46 -11.29 1.14 -0.46
CA PRO A 46 -11.60 2.58 -0.50
C PRO A 46 -12.36 3.06 0.74
N GLY A 47 -13.37 2.30 1.15
CA GLY A 47 -14.14 2.59 2.37
C GLY A 47 -13.30 2.46 3.64
N ALA A 48 -12.43 1.46 3.71
CA ALA A 48 -11.50 1.28 4.83
C ALA A 48 -10.50 2.45 4.94
N ALA A 49 -9.88 2.84 3.83
CA ALA A 49 -8.97 3.98 3.75
C ALA A 49 -9.69 5.27 4.19
N ARG A 50 -10.89 5.54 3.66
CA ARG A 50 -11.66 6.74 4.03
C ARG A 50 -11.98 6.79 5.53
N ARG A 51 -12.31 5.65 6.16
CA ARG A 51 -12.56 5.54 7.60
C ARG A 51 -11.29 5.77 8.42
N LEU A 52 -10.15 5.18 8.04
CA LEU A 52 -8.86 5.40 8.69
C LEU A 52 -8.45 6.87 8.65
N LEU A 53 -8.62 7.52 7.49
CA LEU A 53 -8.38 8.96 7.37
C LEU A 53 -9.34 9.78 8.23
N ALA A 54 -10.63 9.40 8.31
CA ALA A 54 -11.61 10.05 9.18
C ALA A 54 -11.27 9.90 10.68
N MET A 55 -10.54 8.86 11.07
CA MET A 55 -9.99 8.68 12.43
C MET A 55 -8.74 9.54 12.71
N GLY A 56 -8.36 10.43 11.80
CA GLY A 56 -7.26 11.37 11.96
C GLY A 56 -5.89 10.85 11.47
N CYS A 57 -5.85 9.75 10.73
CA CYS A 57 -4.59 9.26 10.17
C CYS A 57 -4.13 10.13 8.99
N GLU A 58 -2.84 10.40 8.95
CA GLU A 58 -2.20 11.35 8.03
C GLU A 58 -1.90 10.70 6.67
N GLY A 59 -1.81 9.37 6.65
CA GLY A 59 -1.74 8.56 5.45
C GLY A 59 -2.18 7.12 5.72
N VAL A 60 -2.50 6.40 4.66
CA VAL A 60 -2.93 5.00 4.72
C VAL A 60 -2.13 4.18 3.70
N ILE A 61 -1.76 2.96 4.06
CA ILE A 61 -1.34 1.93 3.11
C ILE A 61 -2.49 0.92 2.97
N THR A 62 -2.89 0.63 1.73
CA THR A 62 -3.91 -0.39 1.43
C THR A 62 -3.26 -1.59 0.77
N LEU A 63 -3.62 -2.80 1.20
CA LEU A 63 -2.93 -4.04 0.86
C LEU A 63 -3.94 -5.02 0.24
N GLY A 64 -3.99 -5.02 -1.08
CA GLY A 64 -4.96 -5.74 -1.91
C GLY A 64 -4.37 -6.97 -2.60
N TRP A 65 -5.25 -7.89 -2.97
CA TRP A 65 -4.90 -9.09 -3.72
C TRP A 65 -5.90 -9.32 -4.85
N VAL A 66 -5.39 -9.65 -6.04
CA VAL A 66 -6.20 -9.80 -7.25
C VAL A 66 -6.01 -11.20 -7.80
N GLY A 67 -7.12 -11.94 -7.94
CA GLY A 67 -7.12 -13.26 -8.54
C GLY A 67 -6.83 -13.24 -10.04
N ARG A 68 -6.60 -14.42 -10.63
CA ARG A 68 -6.22 -14.55 -12.05
C ARG A 68 -7.33 -14.21 -13.06
N ARG A 69 -8.60 -14.12 -12.64
CA ARG A 69 -9.71 -13.93 -13.58
C ARG A 69 -9.81 -12.47 -14.01
N GLU A 70 -10.27 -12.25 -15.24
CA GLU A 70 -10.51 -10.89 -15.76
C GLU A 70 -11.49 -10.09 -14.87
N ALA A 71 -12.51 -10.74 -14.32
CA ALA A 71 -13.43 -10.11 -13.37
C ALA A 71 -12.74 -9.60 -12.08
N ASP A 72 -11.63 -10.23 -11.67
CA ASP A 72 -10.85 -9.80 -10.52
C ASP A 72 -10.04 -8.54 -10.87
N LYS A 73 -9.49 -8.46 -12.10
CA LYS A 73 -8.81 -7.26 -12.63
C LYS A 73 -9.78 -6.07 -12.77
N LEU A 74 -11.00 -6.32 -13.23
CA LEU A 74 -12.06 -5.28 -13.28
C LEU A 74 -12.48 -4.82 -11.88
N SER A 75 -12.53 -5.75 -10.91
CA SER A 75 -12.77 -5.40 -9.51
C SER A 75 -11.65 -4.52 -8.94
N TYR A 76 -10.41 -4.78 -9.31
CA TYR A 76 -9.26 -3.95 -8.93
C TYR A 76 -9.34 -2.56 -9.56
N LEU A 77 -9.64 -2.45 -10.86
CA LEU A 77 -9.80 -1.15 -11.52
C LEU A 77 -10.84 -0.29 -10.79
N ALA A 78 -12.01 -0.85 -10.46
CA ALA A 78 -13.04 -0.15 -9.71
C ALA A 78 -12.56 0.28 -8.30
N ALA A 79 -11.83 -0.60 -7.60
CA ALA A 79 -11.26 -0.29 -6.29
C ALA A 79 -10.19 0.82 -6.38
N SER A 80 -9.30 0.75 -7.37
CA SER A 80 -8.22 1.72 -7.59
C SER A 80 -8.77 3.11 -7.90
N VAL A 81 -9.80 3.21 -8.75
CA VAL A 81 -10.53 4.48 -8.96
C VAL A 81 -11.10 5.01 -7.65
N GLY A 82 -11.66 4.14 -6.81
CA GLY A 82 -12.13 4.50 -5.48
C GLY A 82 -11.03 5.03 -4.56
N LEU A 83 -9.84 4.43 -4.56
CA LEU A 83 -8.69 4.89 -3.77
C LEU A 83 -8.18 6.24 -4.26
N ILE A 84 -8.05 6.43 -5.57
CA ILE A 84 -7.70 7.73 -6.18
C ILE A 84 -8.70 8.81 -5.75
N MET A 85 -10.00 8.51 -5.78
CA MET A 85 -11.02 9.44 -5.30
C MET A 85 -10.84 9.77 -3.81
N VAL A 86 -10.48 8.80 -2.97
CA VAL A 86 -10.19 9.05 -1.56
C VAL A 86 -9.01 10.02 -1.40
N GLU A 87 -7.93 9.84 -2.16
CA GLU A 87 -6.78 10.76 -2.14
C GLU A 87 -7.20 12.18 -2.54
N VAL A 88 -7.86 12.33 -3.69
CA VAL A 88 -8.29 13.63 -4.22
C VAL A 88 -9.25 14.35 -3.27
N LEU A 89 -10.22 13.63 -2.69
CA LEU A 89 -11.25 14.22 -1.83
C LEU A 89 -10.73 14.55 -0.42
N THR A 90 -9.66 13.91 0.03
CA THR A 90 -9.13 14.11 1.39
C THR A 90 -7.83 14.91 1.43
N GLY A 91 -7.11 15.00 0.30
CA GLY A 91 -5.76 15.56 0.26
C GLY A 91 -4.76 14.75 1.09
N LYS A 92 -5.07 13.49 1.41
CA LYS A 92 -4.23 12.60 2.22
C LYS A 92 -3.62 11.51 1.35
N ILE A 93 -2.47 11.01 1.79
CA ILE A 93 -1.70 9.99 1.09
C ILE A 93 -2.41 8.63 1.23
N VAL A 94 -2.67 7.94 0.12
CA VAL A 94 -3.11 6.53 0.12
C VAL A 94 -2.20 5.72 -0.79
N ILE A 95 -1.30 4.94 -0.20
CA ILE A 95 -0.42 4.05 -0.98
C ILE A 95 -1.16 2.74 -1.26
N ASP A 96 -1.58 2.57 -2.52
CA ASP A 96 -2.17 1.32 -3.04
C ASP A 96 -1.08 0.27 -3.30
N VAL A 97 -1.07 -0.77 -2.48
CA VAL A 97 -0.23 -1.95 -2.65
C VAL A 97 -1.11 -3.13 -3.02
N THR A 98 -1.16 -3.43 -4.31
CA THR A 98 -1.91 -4.56 -4.82
C THR A 98 -0.99 -5.56 -5.50
N VAL A 99 -1.23 -6.86 -5.27
CA VAL A 99 -0.51 -7.97 -5.91
C VAL A 99 -1.50 -8.80 -6.72
N HIS A 100 -1.16 -9.08 -7.97
CA HIS A 100 -1.94 -9.94 -8.85
C HIS A 100 -1.32 -11.34 -8.91
N GLU A 101 -2.17 -12.38 -8.90
CA GLU A 101 -1.73 -13.78 -8.96
C GLU A 101 -1.08 -14.20 -10.28
N ASP A 102 -1.07 -13.34 -11.29
CA ASP A 102 -0.39 -13.54 -12.57
C ASP A 102 0.99 -12.87 -12.65
N GLU A 103 1.44 -12.22 -11.57
CA GLU A 103 2.79 -11.65 -11.49
C GLU A 103 3.90 -12.70 -11.36
N ALA A 104 3.56 -13.87 -10.83
CA ALA A 104 4.46 -15.03 -10.78
C ALA A 104 3.66 -16.33 -10.89
N GLU A 105 4.25 -17.33 -11.55
CA GLU A 105 3.65 -18.66 -11.61
C GLU A 105 3.89 -19.45 -10.32
N ASP A 106 5.06 -19.26 -9.71
CA ASP A 106 5.46 -19.91 -8.47
C ASP A 106 4.87 -19.19 -7.23
N PRO A 107 4.13 -19.90 -6.35
CA PRO A 107 3.60 -19.32 -5.14
C PRO A 107 4.65 -18.75 -4.17
N GLU A 108 5.86 -19.31 -4.13
CA GLU A 108 6.92 -18.78 -3.26
C GLU A 108 7.47 -17.46 -3.79
N GLU A 109 7.73 -17.37 -5.11
CA GLU A 109 8.07 -16.12 -5.78
C GLU A 109 6.98 -15.06 -5.59
N LEU A 110 5.70 -15.43 -5.77
CA LEU A 110 4.57 -14.51 -5.58
C LEU A 110 4.50 -13.99 -4.13
N ALA A 111 4.77 -14.85 -3.16
CA ALA A 111 4.83 -14.45 -1.75
C ALA A 111 6.01 -13.51 -1.49
N ALA A 112 7.18 -13.76 -2.10
CA ALA A 112 8.34 -12.89 -1.99
C ALA A 112 8.07 -11.49 -2.59
N ILE A 113 7.42 -11.44 -3.76
CA ILE A 113 6.98 -10.19 -4.40
C ILE A 113 6.05 -9.41 -3.46
N ALA A 114 5.05 -10.08 -2.89
CA ALA A 114 4.09 -9.46 -1.99
C ALA A 114 4.76 -8.88 -0.73
N VAL A 115 5.68 -9.62 -0.12
CA VAL A 115 6.43 -9.18 1.07
C VAL A 115 7.35 -8.00 0.73
N ASP A 116 8.14 -8.09 -0.35
CA ASP A 116 9.04 -7.00 -0.75
C ASP A 116 8.26 -5.72 -1.08
N ARG A 117 7.16 -5.86 -1.84
CA ARG A 117 6.32 -4.73 -2.22
C ARG A 117 5.70 -4.05 -1.00
N ALA A 118 5.09 -4.82 -0.10
CA ALA A 118 4.53 -4.29 1.14
C ALA A 118 5.60 -3.57 1.98
N ARG A 119 6.79 -4.16 2.10
CA ARG A 119 7.90 -3.59 2.86
C ARG A 119 8.38 -2.27 2.27
N LYS A 120 8.67 -2.22 0.97
CA LYS A 120 9.17 -1.01 0.30
C LYS A 120 8.14 0.11 0.26
N HIS A 121 6.86 -0.20 0.03
CA HIS A 121 5.82 0.82 0.07
C HIS A 121 5.53 1.33 1.48
N ALA A 122 5.67 0.51 2.51
CA ALA A 122 5.61 0.97 3.89
C ALA A 122 6.78 1.91 4.24
N GLU A 123 7.99 1.65 3.72
CA GLU A 123 9.13 2.57 3.83
C GLU A 123 8.85 3.91 3.12
N ASN A 124 8.29 3.86 1.90
CA ASN A 124 7.92 5.06 1.15
C ASN A 124 6.85 5.89 1.88
N LEU A 125 5.80 5.24 2.40
CA LEU A 125 4.77 5.93 3.19
C LEU A 125 5.39 6.58 4.43
N ALA A 126 6.26 5.87 5.15
CA ALA A 126 6.93 6.42 6.32
C ALA A 126 7.83 7.62 5.97
N ALA A 127 8.56 7.56 4.85
CA ALA A 127 9.37 8.67 4.37
C ALA A 127 8.51 9.89 4.04
N LEU A 128 7.42 9.71 3.28
CA LEU A 128 6.48 10.78 2.92
C LEU A 128 5.84 11.44 4.15
N LEU A 129 5.45 10.64 5.16
CA LEU A 129 4.85 11.18 6.39
C LEU A 129 5.86 11.93 7.29
N ARG A 130 7.16 11.62 7.18
CA ARG A 130 8.20 12.26 8.00
C ARG A 130 8.80 13.49 7.34
N GLU A 131 9.10 13.37 6.07
CA GLU A 131 9.93 14.31 5.31
C GLU A 131 9.09 15.12 4.32
N GLY A 132 7.82 14.78 4.12
CA GLY A 132 6.91 15.53 3.28
C GLY A 132 7.20 15.35 1.78
N PRO A 133 6.85 16.34 0.94
CA PRO A 133 7.04 16.29 -0.52
C PRO A 133 8.47 16.03 -0.97
N GLU A 134 9.46 16.40 -0.14
CA GLU A 134 10.88 16.28 -0.46
C GLU A 134 11.43 14.85 -0.32
N ALA A 135 10.70 13.96 0.36
CA ALA A 135 11.15 12.62 0.74
C ALA A 135 11.70 11.79 -0.43
N LEU A 136 11.06 11.89 -1.60
CA LEU A 136 11.36 11.05 -2.77
C LEU A 136 12.08 11.80 -3.90
N VAL A 137 12.37 13.10 -3.74
CA VAL A 137 12.93 13.93 -4.82
C VAL A 137 14.27 13.39 -5.34
N LYS A 138 15.14 12.91 -4.44
CA LYS A 138 16.44 12.33 -4.82
C LYS A 138 16.33 11.01 -5.59
N GLN A 139 15.16 10.38 -5.56
CA GLN A 139 14.88 9.11 -6.23
C GLN A 139 14.13 9.30 -7.56
N ALA A 140 13.84 10.55 -7.94
CA ALA A 140 13.12 10.86 -9.17
C ALA A 140 13.89 10.34 -10.40
N GLY A 141 13.19 9.57 -11.25
CA GLY A 141 13.73 9.05 -12.50
C GLY A 141 14.72 7.89 -12.39
N LEU A 142 14.89 7.27 -11.20
CA LEU A 142 15.85 6.18 -11.01
C LEU A 142 15.36 4.78 -11.40
N GLY A 143 14.08 4.63 -11.77
CA GLY A 143 13.52 3.33 -12.17
C GLY A 143 13.42 2.31 -11.03
N LEU A 144 13.17 2.78 -9.80
CA LEU A 144 13.04 1.92 -8.61
C LEU A 144 11.76 1.06 -8.68
N ARG A 145 11.86 -0.22 -8.29
CA ARG A 145 10.73 -1.17 -8.29
C ARG A 145 10.46 -1.79 -6.91
N GLN A 146 9.18 -2.10 -6.68
CA GLN A 146 8.70 -2.75 -5.46
C GLN A 146 8.08 -4.12 -5.80
N GLY A 147 8.78 -5.19 -5.44
CA GLY A 147 8.50 -6.57 -5.85
C GLY A 147 9.46 -7.13 -6.92
N TYR A 148 10.21 -6.29 -7.64
CA TYR A 148 11.21 -6.70 -8.64
C TYR A 148 12.49 -5.88 -8.52
N PRO A 149 13.60 -6.30 -9.16
CA PRO A 149 14.81 -5.48 -9.27
C PRO A 149 14.56 -4.13 -9.95
N ASP A 150 15.28 -3.10 -9.52
CA ASP A 150 15.24 -1.78 -10.13
C ASP A 150 15.71 -1.85 -11.59
N VAL A 151 15.02 -1.13 -12.48
CA VAL A 151 15.34 -1.13 -13.92
C VAL A 151 16.27 0.00 -14.34
N GLY A 152 16.58 0.89 -13.41
CA GLY A 152 17.49 2.01 -13.63
C GLY A 152 16.89 3.15 -14.47
N PRO A 153 17.61 4.27 -14.56
CA PRO A 153 17.21 5.42 -15.37
C PRO A 153 17.37 5.12 -16.88
N ILE A 154 16.45 5.67 -17.67
CA ILE A 154 16.59 5.78 -19.13
C ILE A 154 17.06 7.20 -19.42
N LYS A 155 18.13 7.35 -20.20
CA LYS A 155 18.68 8.64 -20.64
C LYS A 155 18.28 8.95 -22.06
#